data_AF-A0A2T0TJC6-F1
#
_entry.id   AF-A0A2T0TJC6-F1
#
_cell.length_a   1.000
_cell.length_b   1.000
_cell.length_c   1.000
_cell.angle_alpha   90.00
_cell.angle_beta   90.00
_cell.angle_gamma   90.00
#
_symmetry.space_group_name_H-M   'P 1'
#
loop_
_entity.id
_entity.type
_entity.pdbx_description
1 polymer ?
#
loop_
_entity_poly.entity_id
_entity_poly.type
_entity_poly.pdbx_seq_one_letter_code
_entity_poly.pdbx_strand_id
1 'polypeptide(L)'
;MTCPVCRKEPLTLVSWVYGEELKHAAGSARTADELARMSNLYEEFTVYVVEVCRTCSWNHLVQSYVLGTRGLKTQKPRRRTAAE
;
A
#
# COMPACT_ATOMS: atom_id res chain seq x y z
N MET A 1 -11.68 11.50 9.82
CA MET A 1 -13.06 11.70 9.33
C MET A 1 -13.93 10.53 9.79
N THR A 2 -15.22 10.76 10.04
CA THR A 2 -16.18 9.71 10.41
C THR A 2 -16.59 8.92 9.16
N CYS A 3 -16.81 7.61 9.30
CA CYS A 3 -17.22 6.76 8.17
C CYS A 3 -18.45 7.35 7.42
N PRO A 4 -18.39 7.55 6.09
CA PRO A 4 -19.48 8.16 5.33
C PRO A 4 -20.72 7.24 5.23
N VAL A 5 -20.54 5.93 5.46
CA VAL A 5 -21.63 4.93 5.36
C VAL A 5 -22.38 4.82 6.69
N CYS A 6 -21.70 4.46 7.78
CA CYS A 6 -22.37 4.21 9.06
C CYS A 6 -22.37 5.42 10.01
N ARG A 7 -21.47 6.39 9.80
CA ARG A 7 -21.28 7.58 10.67
C ARG A 7 -21.04 7.28 12.16
N LYS A 8 -20.59 6.08 12.51
CA LYS A 8 -20.43 5.62 13.91
C LYS A 8 -19.04 5.88 14.50
N GLU A 9 -17.99 5.68 13.72
CA GLU A 9 -16.60 5.78 14.19
C GLU A 9 -15.68 6.44 13.15
N PRO A 10 -14.51 6.97 13.57
CA PRO A 10 -13.48 7.38 12.64
C PRO A 10 -12.91 6.21 11.85
N LEU A 11 -12.48 6.48 10.61
CA LEU A 11 -11.82 5.51 9.75
C LEU A 11 -10.38 5.23 10.23
N THR A 12 -9.95 3.98 10.11
CA THR A 12 -8.56 3.56 10.39
C THR A 12 -7.79 3.42 9.08
N LEU A 13 -6.56 3.93 9.03
CA LEU A 13 -5.67 3.71 7.88
C LEU A 13 -4.94 2.38 8.01
N VAL A 14 -4.98 1.58 6.96
CA VAL A 14 -4.27 0.30 6.85
C VAL A 14 -3.43 0.31 5.58
N SER A 15 -2.15 -0.03 5.69
CA SER A 15 -1.24 -0.09 4.54
C SER A 15 -1.01 -1.55 4.14
N TRP A 16 -1.42 -1.93 2.93
CA TRP A 16 -1.27 -3.29 2.40
C TRP A 16 -0.13 -3.35 1.40
N VAL A 17 0.72 -4.38 1.49
CA VAL A 17 1.91 -4.54 0.63
C VAL A 17 1.73 -5.63 -0.41
N TYR A 18 2.15 -5.38 -1.64
CA TYR A 18 2.09 -6.33 -2.75
C TYR A 18 3.35 -6.26 -3.61
N GLY A 19 3.83 -7.40 -4.09
CA GLY A 19 4.99 -7.51 -4.96
C GLY A 19 5.49 -8.96 -5.00
N GLU A 20 6.05 -9.38 -6.13
CA GLU A 20 6.49 -10.77 -6.33
C GLU A 20 7.61 -11.17 -5.34
N GLU A 21 8.52 -10.23 -5.06
CA GLU A 21 9.64 -10.41 -4.13
C GLU A 21 9.20 -10.63 -2.66
N LEU A 22 7.99 -10.20 -2.30
CA LEU A 22 7.48 -10.29 -0.93
C LEU A 22 7.08 -11.72 -0.52
N LYS A 23 6.81 -12.61 -1.49
CA LYS A 23 6.36 -13.99 -1.26
C LYS A 23 5.20 -14.02 -0.25
N HIS A 24 5.40 -14.66 0.91
CA HIS A 24 4.40 -14.80 1.97
C HIS A 24 4.00 -13.48 2.65
N ALA A 25 4.79 -12.41 2.49
CA ALA A 25 4.46 -11.10 3.02
C ALA A 25 3.50 -10.31 2.09
N ALA A 26 3.33 -10.71 0.84
CA ALA A 26 2.36 -10.08 -0.06
C ALA A 26 0.92 -10.25 0.46
N GLY A 27 0.11 -9.20 0.37
CA GLY A 27 -1.26 -9.18 0.89
C GLY A 27 -1.34 -9.04 2.41
N SER A 28 -0.27 -8.64 3.09
CA SER A 28 -0.29 -8.37 4.54
C SER A 28 -0.37 -6.87 4.83
N ALA A 29 -0.96 -6.52 5.98
CA ALA A 29 -0.96 -5.16 6.50
C ALA A 29 0.39 -4.85 7.18
N ARG A 30 0.90 -3.63 6.99
CA ARG A 30 2.19 -3.17 7.52
C ARG A 30 2.09 -1.79 8.16
N THR A 31 2.91 -1.58 9.17
CA THR A 31 3.13 -0.27 9.80
C THR A 31 4.12 0.57 8.98
N ALA A 32 4.12 1.88 9.18
CA ALA A 32 5.05 2.79 8.49
C ALA A 32 6.53 2.42 8.75
N ASP A 33 6.85 1.99 9.96
CA ASP A 33 8.20 1.56 10.35
C ASP A 33 8.61 0.24 9.67
N GLU A 34 7.69 -0.72 9.53
CA GLU A 34 7.93 -1.93 8.73
C GLU A 34 8.13 -1.58 7.25
N LEU A 35 7.31 -0.68 6.68
CA LEU A 35 7.46 -0.25 5.30
C LEU A 35 8.82 0.40 5.05
N ALA A 36 9.33 1.20 5.99
CA ALA A 36 10.65 1.79 5.92
C ALA A 36 11.75 0.71 5.90
N ARG A 37 11.66 -0.32 6.76
CA ARG A 37 12.59 -1.46 6.71
C ARG A 37 12.49 -2.21 5.37
N MET A 38 11.28 -2.53 4.93
CA MET A 38 11.03 -3.25 3.68
C MET A 38 11.57 -2.49 2.46
N SER A 39 11.49 -1.15 2.45
CA SER A 39 12.01 -0.31 1.37
C SER A 39 13.52 -0.49 1.12
N ASN A 40 14.27 -0.92 2.14
CA ASN A 40 15.70 -1.19 2.06
C ASN A 40 16.02 -2.66 1.75
N LEU A 41 15.05 -3.57 1.89
CA LEU A 41 15.24 -5.02 1.74
C LEU A 41 14.81 -5.54 0.37
N TYR A 42 13.74 -4.99 -0.20
CA TYR A 42 13.14 -5.49 -1.43
C TYR A 42 13.44 -4.57 -2.62
N GLU A 43 13.53 -5.14 -3.82
CA GLU A 43 13.79 -4.35 -5.03
C GLU A 43 12.63 -3.39 -5.33
N GLU A 44 11.40 -3.91 -5.41
CA GLU A 44 10.20 -3.11 -5.69
C GLU A 44 8.95 -3.78 -5.11
N PHE A 45 8.10 -2.99 -4.47
CA PHE A 45 6.77 -3.41 -4.03
C PHE A 45 5.80 -2.23 -4.01
N THR A 46 4.52 -2.50 -4.17
CA THR A 46 3.44 -1.51 -4.12
C THR A 46 2.78 -1.52 -2.75
N VAL A 47 2.49 -0.33 -2.23
CA VAL A 47 1.72 -0.11 -1.00
C VAL A 47 0.39 0.53 -1.37
N TYR A 48 -0.69 -0.05 -0.86
CA TYR A 48 -2.03 0.53 -0.92
C TYR A 48 -2.45 0.97 0.48
N VAL A 49 -2.68 2.26 0.66
CA VAL A 49 -3.19 2.80 1.91
C VAL A 49 -4.69 2.93 1.80
N VAL A 50 -5.40 2.21 2.66
CA VAL A 50 -6.85 2.05 2.64
C VAL A 50 -7.42 2.56 3.94
N GLU A 51 -8.44 3.40 3.87
CA GLU A 51 -9.31 3.70 5.00
C GLU A 51 -10.28 2.55 5.22
N VAL A 52 -10.42 2.08 6.45
CA VAL A 52 -11.32 0.98 6.82
C VAL A 52 -12.20 1.40 8.00
N CYS A 53 -13.50 1.17 7.87
CA CYS A 53 -14.43 1.21 8.99
C CYS A 53 -14.54 -0.19 9.61
N ARG A 54 -14.23 -0.31 10.90
CA ARG A 54 -14.29 -1.57 11.65
C ARG A 54 -15.72 -1.94 12.06
N THR A 55 -16.66 -1.02 11.92
CA THR A 55 -18.08 -1.21 12.27
C THR A 55 -18.90 -1.76 11.12
N CYS A 56 -18.73 -1.26 9.90
CA CYS A 56 -19.52 -1.67 8.73
C CYS A 56 -18.70 -2.25 7.58
N SER A 57 -17.40 -2.48 7.80
CA SER A 57 -16.47 -3.08 6.83
C SER A 57 -16.32 -2.29 5.52
N TRP A 58 -16.78 -1.04 5.48
CA TRP A 58 -16.52 -0.15 4.35
C TRP A 58 -15.03 0.12 4.26
N ASN A 59 -14.51 0.14 3.03
CA ASN A 59 -13.12 0.47 2.76
C ASN A 59 -12.99 1.38 1.53
N HIS A 60 -11.96 2.22 1.53
CA HIS A 60 -11.66 3.12 0.43
C HIS A 60 -10.15 3.29 0.25
N LEU A 61 -9.68 3.15 -0.98
CA LEU A 61 -8.27 3.34 -1.32
C LEU A 61 -7.94 4.83 -1.34
N VAL A 62 -7.08 5.27 -0.43
CA VAL A 62 -6.63 6.67 -0.32
C VAL A 62 -5.49 6.97 -1.26
N GLN A 63 -4.49 6.08 -1.29
CA GLN A 63 -3.30 6.26 -2.11
C GLN A 63 -2.65 4.92 -2.45
N SER A 64 -1.96 4.90 -3.58
CA SER A 64 -1.08 3.80 -3.98
C SER A 64 0.27 4.37 -4.35
N TYR A 65 1.35 3.79 -3.83
CA TYR A 65 2.71 4.19 -4.17
C TYR A 65 3.65 2.99 -4.20
N VAL A 66 4.79 3.16 -4.87
CA VAL A 66 5.81 2.12 -5.01
C VAL A 66 6.97 2.44 -4.07
N LEU A 67 7.42 1.44 -3.33
CA LEU A 67 8.63 1.47 -2.50
C LEU A 67 9.61 0.40 -2.96
N GLY A 68 10.86 0.51 -2.50
CA GLY A 68 11.92 -0.47 -2.74
C GLY A 68 13.23 0.16 -3.17
N THR A 69 14.27 -0.65 -3.19
CA THR A 69 15.64 -0.20 -3.48
C THR A 69 15.85 0.18 -4.95
N ARG A 70 14.94 -0.21 -5.86
CA ARG A 70 15.02 0.14 -7.29
C ARG A 70 14.95 1.65 -7.54
N GLY A 71 14.28 2.40 -6.66
CA GLY A 71 14.25 3.86 -6.71
C GLY A 71 15.59 4.53 -6.34
N LEU A 72 16.45 3.84 -5.58
CA LEU A 72 17.82 4.29 -5.27
C LEU A 72 18.78 4.01 -6.42
N LYS A 73 18.45 3.05 -7.30
CA LYS A 73 19.24 2.65 -8.48
C LYS A 73 18.70 3.32 -9.75
N THR A 74 18.83 4.64 -9.84
CA THR A 74 18.70 5.43 -11.08
C THR A 74 17.34 5.40 -11.77
N GLN A 75 16.79 6.60 -11.97
CA GLN A 75 15.72 6.88 -12.93
C GLN A 75 15.99 6.20 -14.27
N LYS A 76 15.25 5.13 -14.60
CA LYS A 76 15.01 4.75 -16.00
C LYS A 76 13.51 4.72 -16.22
N PRO A 77 12.97 5.55 -17.14
CA PRO A 77 11.54 5.61 -17.38
C PRO A 77 11.10 4.30 -18.02
N ARG A 78 10.35 3.48 -17.28
CA ARG A 78 9.66 2.32 -17.87
C ARG A 78 8.43 2.84 -18.59
N ARG A 79 8.46 2.85 -19.93
CA ARG A 79 7.26 2.99 -20.78
C ARG A 79 6.27 1.90 -20.36
N ARG A 80 5.11 2.30 -19.83
CA ARG A 80 3.95 1.42 -19.65
C ARG A 80 3.11 1.53 -20.91
N THR A 81 3.08 0.49 -21.73
CA THR A 81 2.06 0.33 -22.77
C THR A 81 0.80 -0.21 -22.08
N ALA A 82 -0.28 0.57 -22.11
CA ALA A 82 -1.59 0.09 -21.69
C ALA A 82 -2.10 -0.90 -22.75
N ALA A 83 -2.55 -2.08 -22.31
CA ALA A 83 -3.41 -2.94 -23.10
C ALA A 83 -4.81 -2.87 -22.49
N GLU A 84 -5.78 -2.76 -23.39
CA GLU A 84 -7.22 -2.50 -23.21
C GLU A 84 -7.97 -3.65 -22.53
#